data_AF-A0A397V0T1-F1
#
_entry.id   AF-A0A397V0T1-F1
#
_cell.length_a   1.000
_cell.length_b   1.000
_cell.length_c   1.000
_cell.angle_alpha   90.00
_cell.angle_beta   90.00
_cell.angle_gamma   90.00
#
_symmetry.space_group_name_H-M   'P 1'
#
loop_
_entity.id
_entity.type
_entity.pdbx_description
1 polymer ?
#
loop_
_entity_poly.entity_id
_entity_poly.type
_entity_poly.pdbx_seq_one_letter_code
_entity_poly.pdbx_strand_id
1 'polypeptide(L)'
;MEQISVPKPGSAEEAKKPNVTYQKTTLRITQSGKIQKYVEHGLKAFQGTSRNEEFVNIILILSGKGPTITRTVTIAEILKRKMNGSLHQYTQIGRYNGRENIDDAINNILNGDENSETTVNSNYEKDDNG
;
A
#
# COMPACT_ATOMS: atom_id res chain seq x y z
N MET A 1 47.66 41.71 9.21
CA MET A 1 47.47 40.55 8.30
C MET A 1 46.51 39.61 9.00
N GLU A 2 45.22 39.69 8.65
CA GLU A 2 44.16 38.84 9.23
C GLU A 2 44.10 37.52 8.45
N GLN A 3 44.07 36.40 9.16
CA GLN A 3 43.89 35.09 8.57
C GLN A 3 42.42 34.89 8.19
N ILE A 4 42.18 34.62 6.91
CA ILE A 4 40.86 34.32 6.35
C ILE A 4 40.55 32.86 6.68
N SER A 5 39.55 32.62 7.52
CA SER A 5 39.01 31.29 7.79
C SER A 5 38.14 30.85 6.62
N VAL A 6 38.58 29.84 5.89
CA VAL A 6 37.76 29.15 4.87
C VAL A 6 36.79 28.18 5.56
N PRO A 7 35.47 28.22 5.26
CA PRO A 7 34.53 27.29 5.82
C PRO A 7 34.78 25.87 5.28
N LYS A 8 34.73 24.91 6.21
CA LYS A 8 34.95 23.48 5.98
C LYS A 8 33.84 22.90 5.08
N PRO A 9 34.15 22.16 4.01
CA PRO A 9 33.14 21.52 3.19
C PRO A 9 32.63 20.29 3.94
N GLY A 10 31.35 20.29 4.31
CA GLY A 10 30.68 19.10 4.85
C GLY A 10 29.76 19.37 6.03
N SER A 11 28.56 19.84 5.74
CA SER A 11 27.35 19.36 6.39
C SER A 11 26.19 19.72 5.47
N ALA A 12 25.81 18.75 4.63
CA ALA A 12 24.55 18.82 3.92
C ALA A 12 23.46 19.11 4.96
N GLU A 13 22.75 20.21 4.77
CA GLU A 13 21.50 20.48 5.46
C GLU A 13 20.56 19.30 5.13
N GLU A 14 20.40 18.37 6.07
CA GLU A 14 19.38 17.33 5.98
C GLU A 14 18.04 18.03 5.88
N ALA A 15 17.54 18.17 4.65
CA ALA A 15 16.19 18.63 4.38
C ALA A 15 15.24 17.72 5.18
N LYS A 16 14.68 18.27 6.26
CA LYS A 16 13.73 17.57 7.12
C LYS A 16 12.59 17.08 6.24
N LYS A 17 12.53 15.77 5.97
CA LYS A 17 11.47 15.18 5.14
C LYS A 17 10.12 15.68 5.70
N PRO A 18 9.20 16.16 4.85
CA PRO A 18 7.92 16.66 5.33
C PRO A 18 7.26 15.59 6.20
N ASN A 19 6.67 16.01 7.32
CA ASN A 19 5.95 15.10 8.21
C ASN A 19 4.64 14.68 7.53
N VAL A 20 4.73 13.67 6.68
CA VAL A 20 3.60 13.15 5.90
C VAL A 20 2.76 12.25 6.81
N THR A 21 1.48 12.60 6.97
CA THR A 21 0.51 11.75 7.65
C THR A 21 -0.23 10.90 6.62
N TYR A 22 -0.45 9.63 6.92
CA TYR A 22 -1.18 8.70 6.05
C TYR A 22 -2.54 8.35 6.66
N GLN A 23 -3.62 8.54 5.88
CA GLN A 23 -4.94 8.03 6.23
C GLN A 23 -5.20 6.72 5.48
N LYS A 24 -5.32 5.63 6.23
CA LYS A 24 -5.42 4.28 5.68
C LYS A 24 -6.83 3.73 5.80
N THR A 25 -7.39 3.26 4.69
CA THR A 25 -8.68 2.55 4.64
C THR A 25 -8.51 1.20 3.98
N THR A 26 -8.96 0.12 4.62
CA THR A 26 -8.90 -1.24 4.08
C THR A 26 -10.29 -1.77 3.76
N LEU A 27 -10.49 -2.24 2.53
CA LEU A 27 -11.70 -2.91 2.07
C LEU A 27 -11.41 -4.38 1.76
N ARG A 28 -12.02 -5.28 2.53
CA ARG A 28 -11.96 -6.72 2.29
C ARG A 28 -13.06 -7.16 1.33
N ILE A 29 -12.66 -7.66 0.17
CA ILE A 29 -13.56 -8.06 -0.91
C ILE A 29 -14.01 -9.50 -0.70
N THR A 30 -15.32 -9.69 -0.56
CA THR A 30 -15.95 -10.99 -0.34
C THR A 30 -16.77 -11.42 -1.56
N GLN A 31 -17.11 -12.71 -1.62
CA GLN A 31 -17.93 -13.27 -2.71
C GLN A 31 -19.39 -12.80 -2.65
N SER A 32 -19.91 -12.50 -1.46
CA SER A 32 -21.28 -12.00 -1.27
C SER A 32 -21.40 -10.48 -1.42
N GLY A 33 -20.30 -9.74 -1.32
CA GLY A 33 -20.30 -8.28 -1.42
C GLY A 33 -20.61 -7.76 -2.82
N LYS A 34 -21.37 -6.67 -2.89
CA LYS A 34 -21.72 -6.00 -4.16
C LYS A 34 -20.61 -5.04 -4.58
N ILE A 35 -20.17 -5.12 -5.85
CA ILE A 35 -19.13 -4.26 -6.43
C ILE A 35 -19.43 -2.78 -6.20
N GLN A 36 -20.66 -2.34 -6.46
CA GLN A 36 -21.08 -0.94 -6.32
C GLN A 36 -20.83 -0.40 -4.91
N LYS A 37 -21.15 -1.18 -3.87
CA LYS A 37 -20.90 -0.77 -2.47
C LYS A 37 -19.41 -0.56 -2.21
N TYR A 38 -18.55 -1.48 -2.67
CA TYR A 38 -17.10 -1.31 -2.49
C TYR A 38 -16.56 -0.08 -3.20
N VAL A 39 -17.06 0.21 -4.40
CA VAL A 39 -16.69 1.42 -5.14
C VAL A 39 -17.14 2.67 -4.40
N GLU A 40 -18.38 2.72 -3.90
CA GLU A 40 -18.89 3.85 -3.10
C GLU A 40 -18.05 4.07 -1.84
N HIS A 41 -17.72 3.01 -1.11
CA HIS A 41 -16.86 3.09 0.07
C HIS A 41 -15.45 3.58 -0.28
N GLY A 42 -14.87 3.09 -1.38
CA GLY A 42 -13.55 3.53 -1.85
C GLY A 42 -13.53 5.01 -2.23
N LEU A 43 -14.54 5.51 -2.94
CA LEU A 43 -14.63 6.93 -3.30
C LEU A 43 -14.77 7.84 -2.08
N LYS A 44 -15.58 7.43 -1.09
CA LYS A 44 -15.76 8.19 0.16
C LYS A 44 -14.44 8.37 0.91
N ALA A 45 -13.54 7.38 0.87
CA ALA A 45 -12.22 7.50 1.49
C ALA A 45 -11.39 8.66 0.91
N PHE A 46 -11.56 8.99 -0.37
CA PHE A 46 -10.87 10.10 -1.03
C PHE A 46 -11.60 11.46 -0.92
N GLN A 47 -12.87 11.47 -0.52
CA GLN A 47 -13.69 12.69 -0.42
C GLN A 47 -13.65 13.34 0.97
N GLY A 48 -13.19 12.61 2.00
CA GLY A 48 -13.28 13.02 3.41
C GLY A 48 -12.25 14.04 3.88
N THR A 49 -11.27 14.41 3.05
CA THR A 49 -10.05 15.09 3.53
C THR A 49 -9.97 16.50 2.98
N SER A 50 -10.82 17.38 3.50
CA SER A 50 -10.74 18.82 3.26
C SER A 50 -11.29 19.55 4.48
N ARG A 51 -10.46 19.69 5.51
CA ARG A 51 -10.63 20.58 6.66
C ARG A 51 -9.36 20.50 7.52
N ASN A 52 -8.39 21.36 7.20
CA ASN A 52 -7.36 21.85 8.13
C ASN A 52 -6.12 20.98 8.45
N GLU A 53 -5.91 19.80 7.84
CA GLU A 53 -4.70 19.00 8.10
C GLU A 53 -3.67 19.09 6.97
N GLU A 54 -2.44 19.40 7.38
CA GLU A 54 -1.19 19.43 6.62
C GLU A 54 -0.96 18.08 5.93
N PHE A 55 -0.75 18.10 4.60
CA PHE A 55 -0.33 16.98 3.73
C PHE A 55 -0.74 15.56 4.18
N VAL A 56 -2.04 15.25 4.13
CA VAL A 56 -2.56 13.89 4.36
C VAL A 56 -2.55 13.10 3.06
N ASN A 57 -1.76 12.03 3.01
CA ASN A 57 -1.79 11.05 1.92
C ASN A 57 -2.82 9.95 2.22
N ILE A 58 -3.78 9.76 1.30
CA ILE A 58 -4.85 8.76 1.46
C ILE A 58 -4.42 7.45 0.80
N ILE A 59 -4.44 6.36 1.58
CA ILE A 59 -4.13 5.01 1.11
C ILE A 59 -5.40 4.15 1.22
N LEU A 60 -5.87 3.67 0.07
CA LEU A 60 -6.95 2.69 -0.01
C LEU A 60 -6.39 1.31 -0.34
N ILE A 61 -6.68 0.32 0.50
CA ILE A 61 -6.25 -1.07 0.30
C ILE A 61 -7.44 -1.92 -0.05
N LEU A 62 -7.32 -2.63 -1.17
CA LEU A 62 -8.30 -3.60 -1.60
C LEU A 62 -7.70 -4.99 -1.42
N SER A 63 -8.29 -5.79 -0.53
CA SER A 63 -7.81 -7.14 -0.23
C SER A 63 -8.82 -8.18 -0.72
N GLY A 64 -8.38 -9.05 -1.64
CA GLY A 64 -9.14 -10.18 -2.15
C GLY A 64 -8.31 -11.45 -2.12
N LYS A 65 -8.97 -12.61 -2.02
CA LYS A 65 -8.30 -13.91 -2.02
C LYS A 65 -9.11 -14.96 -2.77
N GLY A 66 -8.42 -15.90 -3.40
CA GLY A 66 -9.03 -16.99 -4.16
C GLY A 66 -10.03 -16.45 -5.21
N PRO A 67 -11.30 -16.87 -5.20
CA PRO A 67 -12.28 -16.45 -6.21
C PRO A 67 -12.59 -14.94 -6.25
N THR A 68 -12.19 -14.15 -5.24
CA THR A 68 -12.45 -12.70 -5.21
C THR A 68 -11.34 -11.85 -5.80
N ILE A 69 -10.23 -12.44 -6.27
CA ILE A 69 -9.10 -11.69 -6.86
C ILE A 69 -9.55 -10.87 -8.06
N THR A 70 -10.20 -11.49 -9.06
CA THR A 70 -10.69 -10.79 -10.25
C THR A 70 -11.66 -9.67 -9.88
N ARG A 71 -12.56 -9.91 -8.91
CA ARG A 71 -13.48 -8.88 -8.43
C ARG A 71 -12.75 -7.70 -7.79
N THR A 72 -11.67 -7.96 -7.06
CA THR A 72 -10.85 -6.94 -6.41
C THR A 72 -10.18 -6.04 -7.45
N VAL A 73 -9.59 -6.64 -8.48
CA VAL A 73 -9.02 -5.91 -9.62
C VAL A 73 -10.11 -5.07 -10.32
N THR A 74 -11.29 -5.65 -10.59
CA THR A 74 -12.41 -4.91 -11.18
C THR A 74 -12.80 -3.67 -10.38
N ILE A 75 -12.87 -3.78 -9.05
CA ILE A 75 -13.18 -2.64 -8.17
C ILE A 75 -12.08 -1.57 -8.27
N ALA A 76 -10.80 -1.96 -8.24
CA ALA A 76 -9.66 -1.06 -8.40
C ALA A 76 -9.75 -0.28 -9.72
N GLU A 77 -10.00 -0.99 -10.83
CA GLU A 77 -10.12 -0.38 -12.15
C GLU A 77 -11.32 0.59 -12.26
N ILE A 78 -12.45 0.28 -11.62
CA ILE A 78 -13.60 1.21 -11.59
C ILE A 78 -13.25 2.47 -10.81
N LEU A 79 -12.58 2.34 -9.66
CA LEU A 79 -12.15 3.48 -8.85
C LEU A 79 -11.19 4.37 -9.64
N LYS A 80 -10.16 3.80 -10.29
CA LYS A 80 -9.22 4.57 -11.12
C LYS A 80 -9.92 5.36 -12.21
N ARG A 81 -10.87 4.75 -12.93
CA ARG A 81 -11.65 5.46 -13.97
C ARG A 81 -12.48 6.61 -13.40
N LYS A 82 -13.12 6.40 -12.24
CA LYS A 82 -13.93 7.42 -11.57
C LYS A 82 -13.11 8.56 -10.96
N MET A 83 -11.83 8.32 -10.69
CA MET A 83 -10.86 9.31 -10.23
C MET A 83 -9.99 9.89 -11.37
N ASN A 84 -10.42 9.73 -12.62
CA ASN A 84 -9.74 10.26 -13.81
C ASN A 84 -8.27 9.82 -13.92
N GLY A 85 -7.93 8.62 -13.41
CA GLY A 85 -6.57 8.08 -13.47
C GLY A 85 -5.55 8.71 -12.51
N SER A 86 -6.00 9.56 -11.57
CA SER A 86 -5.12 10.24 -10.59
C SER A 86 -4.55 9.34 -9.48
N LEU A 87 -4.97 8.07 -9.43
CA LEU A 87 -4.54 7.14 -8.39
C LEU A 87 -3.27 6.38 -8.81
N HIS A 88 -2.25 6.46 -7.97
CA HIS A 88 -1.10 5.55 -8.05
C HIS A 88 -1.51 4.18 -7.45
N GLN A 89 -1.07 3.09 -8.09
CA GLN A 89 -1.42 1.73 -7.67
C GLN A 89 -0.17 0.90 -7.43
N TYR A 90 -0.14 0.21 -6.29
CA TYR A 90 0.78 -0.87 -5.98
C TYR A 90 -0.02 -2.16 -5.84
N THR A 91 0.48 -3.25 -6.42
CA THR A 91 -0.20 -4.56 -6.37
C THR A 91 0.75 -5.58 -5.80
N GLN A 92 0.34 -6.22 -4.70
CA GLN A 92 1.08 -7.27 -4.04
C GLN A 92 0.31 -8.58 -4.16
N ILE A 93 1.00 -9.63 -4.58
CA ILE A 93 0.47 -10.99 -4.68
C ILE A 93 1.24 -11.85 -3.69
N GLY A 94 0.53 -12.61 -2.86
CA GLY A 94 1.13 -13.45 -1.83
C GLY A 94 0.20 -14.59 -1.41
N ARG A 95 0.72 -15.50 -0.60
CA ARG A 95 -0.05 -16.60 0.00
C ARG A 95 -0.67 -16.13 1.30
N TYR A 96 -1.99 -16.20 1.44
CA TYR A 96 -2.65 -15.82 2.68
C TYR A 96 -2.73 -17.01 3.64
N ASN A 97 -1.82 -17.07 4.63
CA ASN A 97 -1.79 -18.13 5.63
C ASN A 97 -2.71 -17.90 6.85
N GLY A 98 -3.70 -17.01 6.74
CA GLY A 98 -4.70 -16.77 7.79
C GLY A 98 -4.28 -15.83 8.92
N ARG A 99 -2.98 -15.49 9.04
CA ARG A 99 -2.43 -14.65 10.12
C ARG A 99 -1.67 -13.40 9.67
N GLU A 100 -1.60 -13.11 8.38
CA GLU A 100 -0.86 -11.92 7.92
C GLU A 100 -1.62 -10.64 8.26
N ASN A 101 -0.99 -9.78 9.07
CA ASN A 101 -1.45 -8.43 9.29
C ASN A 101 -1.24 -7.65 7.99
N ILE A 102 -2.33 -7.12 7.44
CA ILE A 102 -2.31 -6.25 6.26
C ILE A 102 -1.41 -5.03 6.52
N ASP A 103 -1.23 -4.64 7.78
CA ASP A 103 -0.34 -3.56 8.19
C ASP A 103 1.14 -3.83 7.89
N ASP A 104 1.63 -5.05 8.10
CA ASP A 104 3.04 -5.40 7.86
C ASP A 104 3.38 -5.36 6.36
N ALA A 105 2.48 -5.90 5.53
CA ALA A 105 2.61 -5.87 4.08
C ALA A 105 2.70 -4.42 3.53
N ILE A 106 1.99 -3.49 4.18
CA ILE A 106 1.94 -2.09 3.75
C ILE A 106 3.16 -1.33 4.24
N ASN A 107 3.64 -1.62 5.45
CA ASN A 107 4.91 -1.08 5.91
C ASN A 107 6.04 -1.49 4.96
N ASN A 108 6.05 -2.72 4.45
CA ASN A 108 7.04 -3.15 3.46
C ASN A 108 6.94 -2.38 2.13
N ILE A 109 5.71 -2.10 1.63
CA ILE A 109 5.50 -1.31 0.41
C ILE A 109 5.93 0.16 0.61
N LEU A 110 5.63 0.75 1.77
CA LEU A 110 5.91 2.17 2.05
C LEU A 110 7.38 2.41 2.43
N ASN A 111 8.04 1.43 3.05
CA ASN A 111 9.43 1.56 3.50
C ASN A 111 10.47 1.09 2.47
N GLY A 112 10.04 0.41 1.40
CA GLY A 112 10.92 0.11 0.26
C GLY A 112 12.09 -0.84 0.59
N ASP A 113 11.89 -1.81 1.48
CA ASP A 113 12.91 -2.83 1.72
C ASP A 113 12.92 -3.86 0.57
N GLU A 114 13.84 -3.68 -0.38
CA GLU A 114 14.04 -4.55 -1.56
C GLU A 114 14.52 -5.98 -1.23
N ASN A 115 14.65 -6.36 0.05
CA ASN A 115 15.32 -7.59 0.50
C ASN A 115 14.45 -8.58 1.29
N SER A 116 13.11 -8.46 1.29
CA SER A 116 12.29 -9.49 1.95
C SER A 116 12.20 -10.76 1.08
N GLU A 117 13.17 -11.68 1.24
CA GLU A 117 13.07 -13.04 0.72
C GLU A 117 11.77 -13.68 1.21
N THR A 118 10.86 -13.95 0.30
CA THR A 118 9.68 -14.76 0.61
C THR A 118 10.15 -16.21 0.70
N THR A 119 10.37 -16.73 1.91
CA THR A 119 10.64 -18.15 2.12
C THR A 119 9.43 -18.97 1.63
N VAL A 120 9.55 -19.57 0.45
CA VAL A 120 8.57 -20.53 -0.06
C VAL A 120 8.82 -21.85 0.66
N ASN A 121 8.08 -22.10 1.74
CA ASN A 121 8.02 -23.45 2.30
C ASN A 121 7.27 -24.35 1.30
N SER A 122 8.04 -25.10 0.52
CA SER A 122 7.59 -26.15 -0.39
C SER A 122 7.57 -27.48 0.36
N ASN A 123 6.47 -27.77 1.06
CA ASN A 123 6.18 -29.14 1.48
C ASN A 123 5.46 -29.84 0.32
N TYR A 124 6.23 -30.40 -0.62
CA TYR A 124 5.74 -31.51 -1.43
C TYR A 124 5.95 -32.77 -0.60
N GLU A 125 4.89 -33.26 0.04
CA GLU A 125 4.83 -34.66 0.46
C GLU A 125 4.90 -35.50 -0.82
N LYS A 126 5.91 -36.37 -0.90
CA LYS A 126 5.96 -37.41 -1.91
C LYS A 126 4.92 -38.45 -1.52
N ASP A 127 3.86 -38.55 -2.31
CA ASP A 127 2.98 -39.70 -2.28
C ASP A 127 3.77 -40.89 -2.85
N ASP A 128 4.32 -41.72 -1.96
CA ASP A 128 4.89 -43.01 -2.31
C ASP A 128 3.75 -43.95 -2.74
N ASN A 129 3.53 -44.06 -4.06
CA ASN A 129 2.72 -45.13 -4.64
C ASN A 129 3.51 -46.44 -4.57
N GLY A 130 3.14 -47.30 -3.61
CA GLY A 130 3.42 -48.74 -3.60
C GLY A 130 2.25 -49.54 -4.16
#